data_AF-A0A9D9V4G0-F1
#
_entry.id   AF-A0A9D9V4G0-F1
#
_cell.length_a   1.000
_cell.length_b   1.000
_cell.length_c   1.000
_cell.angle_alpha   90.00
_cell.angle_beta   90.00
_cell.angle_gamma   90.00
#
_symmetry.space_group_name_H-M   'P 1'
#
loop_
_entity.id
_entity.type
_entity.pdbx_description
1 polymer ?
#
loop_
_entity_poly.entity_id
_entity_poly.type
_entity_poly.pdbx_seq_one_letter_code
_entity_poly.pdbx_strand_id
1 'polypeptide(L)'
;MGKRTSLWVGAGVFLVGGGVFGAWMIQKKAHRPENQPWEFSKQEELAQNTETLDKEEVIEVAEKNNQEESILSQAKQDEEKLVIQDESSTASSANTEEKKGVVQPKKQSEAFHLQKKLVNFGFEKAERKARHIDTIVLHSSYNNQGGDRYSVEKVIAIWKSYGVAPHFLVDREGMAYQLVDESDIAYHAGVSEMKDGRKNVNDFSLGVEILNTESDSYTEEQYRAIQNLVVYIKETYSIKYVVGHDDIAPGRKTDPWNFDWKKVK
;
A
#
# COMPACT_ATOMS: atom_id res chain seq x y z
N MET A 1 -32.02 60.45 4.52
CA MET A 1 -31.53 60.37 3.11
C MET A 1 -30.01 60.35 3.12
N GLY A 2 -29.38 59.67 2.16
CA GLY A 2 -27.93 59.70 1.90
C GLY A 2 -27.69 59.24 0.46
N LYS A 3 -26.86 59.97 -0.31
CA LYS A 3 -26.78 59.80 -1.77
C LYS A 3 -25.82 58.67 -2.16
N ARG A 4 -26.18 57.88 -3.16
CA ARG A 4 -25.23 57.16 -4.04
C ARG A 4 -25.42 57.66 -5.47
N THR A 5 -24.33 58.12 -6.08
CA THR A 5 -24.29 58.55 -7.48
C THR A 5 -24.02 57.35 -8.38
N SER A 6 -24.80 57.23 -9.46
CA SER A 6 -24.51 56.31 -10.55
C SER A 6 -23.44 56.87 -11.48
N LEU A 7 -22.59 56.00 -12.00
CA LEU A 7 -21.88 56.21 -13.26
C LEU A 7 -22.19 55.01 -14.16
N TRP A 8 -22.53 55.26 -15.42
CA TRP A 8 -22.91 54.23 -16.40
C TRP A 8 -22.25 54.55 -17.75
N VAL A 9 -21.17 53.83 -18.05
CA VAL A 9 -20.54 53.71 -19.38
C VAL A 9 -19.88 52.33 -19.39
N GLY A 10 -19.99 51.49 -20.41
CA GLY A 10 -20.83 51.53 -21.62
C GLY A 10 -20.95 50.11 -22.18
N ALA A 11 -21.88 49.86 -23.10
CA ALA A 11 -22.17 48.49 -23.55
C ALA A 11 -21.04 47.90 -24.40
N GLY A 12 -20.61 46.67 -24.05
CA GLY A 12 -19.73 45.83 -24.85
C GLY A 12 -20.25 44.39 -24.84
N VAL A 13 -21.14 44.06 -25.79
CA VAL A 13 -21.70 42.70 -25.92
C VAL A 13 -20.87 41.90 -26.91
N PHE A 14 -20.21 40.84 -26.41
CA PHE A 14 -19.81 39.70 -27.22
C PHE A 14 -20.27 38.41 -26.52
N LEU A 15 -21.14 37.67 -27.21
CA LEU A 15 -21.68 36.38 -26.77
C LEU A 15 -21.00 35.25 -27.54
N VAL A 16 -20.04 34.55 -26.94
CA VAL A 16 -19.64 33.18 -27.31
C VAL A 16 -19.12 32.48 -26.05
N GLY A 17 -19.64 31.28 -25.73
CA GLY A 17 -19.17 30.45 -24.60
C GLY A 17 -19.65 30.94 -23.22
N GLY A 18 -20.42 30.19 -22.42
CA GLY A 18 -20.81 28.79 -22.55
C GLY A 18 -19.89 27.85 -21.77
N GLY A 19 -19.78 28.07 -20.45
CA GLY A 19 -18.98 27.23 -19.56
C GLY A 19 -19.13 27.64 -18.09
N VAL A 20 -20.07 27.03 -17.38
CA VAL A 20 -20.21 27.23 -15.92
C VAL A 20 -19.15 26.39 -15.22
N PHE A 21 -17.97 26.99 -14.99
CA PHE A 21 -16.98 26.42 -14.07
C PHE A 21 -17.49 26.54 -12.63
N GLY A 22 -18.32 25.57 -12.24
CA GLY A 22 -18.80 25.39 -10.87
C GLY A 22 -17.64 25.22 -9.89
N ALA A 23 -17.84 25.70 -8.66
CA ALA A 23 -16.79 25.84 -7.65
C ALA A 23 -15.92 24.59 -7.49
N TRP A 24 -14.61 24.76 -7.73
CA TRP A 24 -13.59 23.74 -7.49
C TRP A 24 -13.36 23.57 -5.98
N MET A 25 -14.28 22.89 -5.29
CA MET A 25 -14.08 22.50 -3.91
C MET A 25 -12.98 21.44 -3.84
N ILE A 26 -11.77 21.90 -3.52
CA ILE A 26 -10.64 21.05 -3.12
C ILE A 26 -11.11 20.15 -1.97
N GLN A 27 -11.30 18.86 -2.25
CA GLN A 27 -11.86 17.90 -1.30
C GLN A 27 -10.82 17.49 -0.24
N LYS A 28 -10.51 18.42 0.67
CA LYS A 28 -9.69 18.19 1.86
C LYS A 28 -10.25 17.02 2.68
N LYS A 29 -9.61 15.85 2.63
CA LYS A 29 -9.79 14.69 3.53
C LYS A 29 -11.23 14.52 4.06
N ALA A 30 -12.19 14.44 3.14
CA ALA A 30 -13.57 14.13 3.50
C ALA A 30 -13.60 12.69 4.03
N HIS A 31 -13.80 12.52 5.34
CA HIS A 31 -13.83 11.20 5.96
C HIS A 31 -15.07 10.44 5.47
N ARG A 32 -14.94 9.13 5.23
CA ARG A 32 -16.06 8.34 4.74
C ARG A 32 -17.11 8.09 5.85
N PRO A 33 -18.42 8.19 5.56
CA PRO A 33 -19.46 7.76 6.48
C PRO A 33 -19.47 6.24 6.65
N GLU A 34 -19.69 5.77 7.88
CA GLU A 34 -19.78 4.36 8.28
C GLU A 34 -20.66 3.48 7.39
N ASN A 35 -21.77 4.01 6.88
CA ASN A 35 -22.73 3.28 6.05
C ASN A 35 -22.55 3.52 4.54
N GLN A 36 -21.54 4.29 4.10
CA GLN A 36 -21.21 4.39 2.68
C GLN A 36 -20.44 3.11 2.26
N PRO A 37 -20.79 2.45 1.16
CA PRO A 37 -20.00 1.36 0.60
C PRO A 37 -18.57 1.80 0.27
N TRP A 38 -17.67 0.86 0.03
CA TRP A 38 -16.55 1.11 -0.87
C TRP A 38 -17.13 1.42 -2.26
N GLU A 39 -17.26 2.70 -2.58
CA GLU A 39 -17.29 3.14 -3.97
C GLU A 39 -15.89 2.97 -4.56
N PHE A 40 -15.80 2.59 -5.83
CA PHE A 40 -14.52 2.50 -6.52
C PHE A 40 -13.82 3.84 -6.42
N SER A 41 -12.62 3.86 -5.83
CA SER A 41 -11.75 5.00 -6.00
C SER A 41 -11.44 5.13 -7.51
N LYS A 42 -11.27 6.36 -8.01
CA LYS A 42 -10.84 6.58 -9.41
C LYS A 42 -9.56 5.84 -9.77
N GLN A 43 -8.77 5.47 -8.76
CA GLN A 43 -7.51 4.75 -8.91
C GLN A 43 -7.72 3.23 -8.99
N GLU A 44 -8.71 2.66 -8.30
CA GLU A 44 -9.19 1.28 -8.55
C GLU A 44 -9.89 1.15 -9.92
N GLU A 45 -10.69 2.15 -10.31
CA GLU A 45 -11.34 2.21 -11.63
C GLU A 45 -10.30 2.24 -12.77
N LEU A 46 -9.22 3.02 -12.60
CA LEU A 46 -8.06 2.97 -13.49
C LEU A 46 -7.35 1.61 -13.48
N ALA A 47 -7.12 1.01 -12.29
CA ALA A 47 -6.47 -0.29 -12.17
C ALA A 47 -7.23 -1.42 -12.91
N GLN A 48 -8.56 -1.39 -12.89
CA GLN A 48 -9.38 -2.35 -13.63
C GLN A 48 -9.38 -2.05 -15.13
N ASN A 49 -9.46 -0.78 -15.54
CA ASN A 49 -9.38 -0.42 -16.96
C ASN A 49 -8.01 -0.73 -17.58
N THR A 50 -6.91 -0.73 -16.81
CA THR A 50 -5.57 -1.09 -17.35
C THR A 50 -5.42 -2.55 -17.79
N GLU A 51 -6.36 -3.45 -17.48
CA GLU A 51 -6.41 -4.79 -18.10
C GLU A 51 -7.02 -4.77 -19.52
N THR A 52 -7.51 -3.60 -19.99
CA THR A 52 -8.26 -3.44 -21.25
C THR A 52 -7.73 -2.35 -22.18
N LEU A 53 -6.60 -1.70 -21.85
CA LEU A 53 -6.03 -0.59 -22.62
C LEU A 53 -4.76 -0.99 -23.38
N ASP A 54 -4.61 -0.45 -24.59
CA ASP A 54 -3.49 -0.78 -25.48
C ASP A 54 -2.16 -0.17 -25.01
N LYS A 55 -1.07 -0.89 -25.32
CA LYS A 55 0.27 -0.70 -24.70
C LYS A 55 0.93 0.65 -25.00
N GLU A 56 0.43 1.40 -25.96
CA GLU A 56 1.02 2.67 -26.40
C GLU A 56 0.62 3.85 -25.48
N GLU A 57 -0.62 3.86 -24.97
CA GLU A 57 -1.13 4.94 -24.11
C GLU A 57 -0.47 4.93 -22.71
N VAL A 58 -0.08 3.74 -22.22
CA VAL A 58 0.64 3.55 -20.95
C VAL A 58 2.02 4.22 -20.97
N ILE A 59 2.68 4.28 -22.13
CA ILE A 59 4.01 4.87 -22.28
C ILE A 59 3.94 6.39 -22.11
N GLU A 60 2.99 7.05 -22.78
CA GLU A 60 2.88 8.52 -22.76
C GLU A 60 2.54 9.06 -21.35
N VAL A 61 1.80 8.29 -20.54
CA VAL A 61 1.53 8.63 -19.14
C VAL A 61 2.77 8.44 -18.25
N ALA A 62 3.51 7.35 -18.44
CA ALA A 62 4.75 7.10 -17.69
C ALA A 62 5.83 8.14 -17.98
N GLU A 63 6.01 8.55 -19.25
CA GLU A 63 6.99 9.55 -19.65
C GLU A 63 6.71 10.93 -19.06
N LYS A 64 5.44 11.36 -19.00
CA LYS A 64 5.04 12.65 -18.39
C LYS A 64 5.36 12.70 -16.90
N ASN A 65 5.00 11.64 -16.15
CA ASN A 65 5.30 11.55 -14.72
C ASN A 65 6.81 11.60 -14.44
N ASN A 66 7.62 10.95 -15.28
CA ASN A 66 9.08 10.94 -15.16
C ASN A 66 9.71 12.33 -15.44
N GLN A 67 9.11 13.15 -16.31
CA GLN A 67 9.53 14.55 -16.48
C GLN A 67 9.24 15.43 -15.25
N GLU A 68 8.11 15.24 -14.58
CA GLU A 68 7.79 16.00 -13.35
C GLU A 68 8.74 15.62 -12.18
N GLU A 69 9.06 14.33 -12.00
CA GLU A 69 10.06 13.91 -10.99
C GLU A 69 11.48 14.36 -11.34
N SER A 70 11.83 14.45 -12.64
CA SER A 70 13.10 15.04 -13.09
C SER A 70 13.24 16.53 -12.71
N ILE A 71 12.19 17.32 -12.93
CA ILE A 71 12.16 18.75 -12.55
C ILE A 71 12.25 18.92 -11.02
N LEU A 72 11.54 18.08 -10.27
CA LEU A 72 11.49 18.16 -8.81
C LEU A 72 12.77 17.65 -8.12
N SER A 73 13.54 16.77 -8.77
CA SER A 73 14.84 16.30 -8.27
C SER A 73 15.96 17.30 -8.59
N GLN A 74 15.94 17.93 -9.77
CA GLN A 74 16.89 18.99 -10.12
C GLN A 74 16.86 20.15 -9.10
N ALA A 75 15.65 20.58 -8.70
CA ALA A 75 15.45 21.65 -7.72
C ALA A 75 16.00 21.34 -6.31
N LYS A 76 16.20 20.06 -5.95
CA LYS A 76 16.77 19.65 -4.65
C LYS A 76 18.30 19.59 -4.68
N GLN A 77 18.89 19.21 -5.82
CA GLN A 77 20.35 19.16 -5.97
C GLN A 77 21.00 20.54 -5.87
N ASP A 78 20.27 21.61 -6.19
CA ASP A 78 20.75 22.99 -6.01
C ASP A 78 20.71 23.47 -4.55
N GLU A 79 19.87 22.90 -3.68
CA GLU A 79 19.88 23.17 -2.23
C GLU A 79 20.96 22.37 -1.49
N GLU A 80 21.21 21.12 -1.88
CA GLU A 80 22.15 20.20 -1.21
C GLU A 80 23.64 20.50 -1.51
N LYS A 81 23.93 21.50 -2.36
CA LYS A 81 25.30 21.88 -2.75
C LYS A 81 26.03 22.78 -1.73
N LEU A 82 25.48 22.96 -0.54
CA LEU A 82 26.11 23.62 0.59
C LEU A 82 26.35 22.61 1.73
N VAL A 83 27.57 22.63 2.30
CA VAL A 83 28.03 21.80 3.45
C VAL A 83 28.46 20.35 3.11
N ILE A 84 29.67 20.17 2.55
CA ILE A 84 30.57 19.04 2.89
C ILE A 84 32.03 19.51 2.96
N GLN A 85 32.63 19.34 4.14
CA GLN A 85 34.05 19.08 4.48
C GLN A 85 34.02 18.57 5.94
N ASP A 86 34.84 17.63 6.41
CA ASP A 86 36.20 17.27 5.96
C ASP A 86 36.55 15.76 6.16
N GLU A 87 37.81 15.40 5.83
CA GLU A 87 38.48 14.08 5.80
C GLU A 87 38.33 13.12 7.03
N SER A 88 38.30 11.77 6.86
CA SER A 88 39.41 10.78 6.69
C SER A 88 40.27 10.49 7.96
N SER A 89 40.85 9.29 8.20
CA SER A 89 40.87 8.00 7.47
C SER A 89 40.37 6.83 8.37
N THR A 90 40.94 5.62 8.63
CA THR A 90 42.25 4.95 8.40
C THR A 90 42.01 3.41 8.26
N ALA A 91 43.01 2.51 8.43
CA ALA A 91 42.87 1.04 8.30
C ALA A 91 43.74 0.23 9.30
N SER A 92 43.39 -1.06 9.56
CA SER A 92 44.33 -2.22 9.53
C SER A 92 43.70 -3.55 10.04
N SER A 93 44.27 -4.67 9.59
CA SER A 93 43.83 -6.07 9.75
C SER A 93 44.14 -6.74 11.11
N ALA A 94 43.48 -7.88 11.37
CA ALA A 94 43.93 -8.93 12.30
C ALA A 94 43.61 -10.33 11.72
N ASN A 95 44.26 -11.41 12.20
CA ASN A 95 44.16 -12.77 11.65
C ASN A 95 44.30 -13.85 12.75
N THR A 96 44.03 -15.12 12.41
CA THR A 96 44.34 -16.39 13.12
C THR A 96 43.24 -16.96 14.06
N GLU A 97 42.57 -18.01 13.57
CA GLU A 97 42.50 -19.39 14.10
C GLU A 97 42.94 -19.67 15.59
N GLU A 98 42.41 -20.68 16.31
CA GLU A 98 41.73 -21.93 15.90
C GLU A 98 40.95 -22.63 17.06
N LYS A 99 39.87 -23.40 16.73
CA LYS A 99 39.27 -24.52 17.53
C LYS A 99 38.73 -24.18 18.95
N LYS A 100 37.84 -24.95 19.60
CA LYS A 100 37.20 -26.27 19.34
C LYS A 100 35.87 -26.34 20.11
N GLY A 101 34.80 -26.93 19.56
CA GLY A 101 33.56 -27.15 20.33
C GLY A 101 32.35 -27.65 19.54
N VAL A 102 32.29 -28.96 19.24
CA VAL A 102 31.12 -29.56 18.57
C VAL A 102 30.03 -29.88 19.61
N VAL A 103 29.14 -28.92 19.83
CA VAL A 103 27.80 -29.15 20.40
C VAL A 103 26.81 -28.71 19.34
N GLN A 104 25.95 -29.60 18.86
CA GLN A 104 24.93 -29.21 17.88
C GLN A 104 23.93 -28.25 18.54
N PRO A 105 23.75 -27.02 18.04
CA PRO A 105 22.71 -26.14 18.55
C PRO A 105 21.35 -26.74 18.17
N LYS A 106 20.50 -27.00 19.17
CA LYS A 106 19.06 -27.19 18.91
C LYS A 106 18.60 -25.96 18.14
N LYS A 107 18.00 -26.14 16.94
CA LYS A 107 17.67 -25.01 16.04
C LYS A 107 16.85 -23.98 16.82
N GLN A 108 17.50 -22.87 17.16
CA GLN A 108 16.92 -21.81 17.94
C GLN A 108 15.73 -21.27 17.15
N SER A 109 14.62 -20.96 17.84
CA SER A 109 13.46 -20.37 17.18
C SER A 109 13.85 -18.99 16.66
N GLU A 110 14.24 -18.91 15.38
CA GLU A 110 14.52 -17.65 14.68
C GLU A 110 13.34 -16.70 14.96
N ALA A 111 13.66 -15.59 15.63
CA ALA A 111 12.66 -14.67 16.15
C ALA A 111 11.85 -14.08 15.00
N PHE A 112 10.53 -13.99 15.18
CA PHE A 112 9.66 -13.31 14.23
C PHE A 112 10.13 -11.86 14.07
N HIS A 113 10.56 -11.50 12.86
CA HIS A 113 11.17 -10.22 12.59
C HIS A 113 10.20 -9.35 11.79
N LEU A 114 9.59 -8.39 12.47
CA LEU A 114 8.63 -7.43 11.92
C LEU A 114 9.27 -6.04 11.85
N GLN A 115 9.58 -5.57 10.65
CA GLN A 115 10.16 -4.24 10.42
C GLN A 115 9.07 -3.20 10.22
N LYS A 116 9.12 -2.06 10.93
CA LYS A 116 8.23 -0.94 10.62
C LYS A 116 8.76 -0.16 9.41
N LYS A 117 8.04 -0.24 8.29
CA LYS A 117 8.31 0.46 7.02
C LYS A 117 7.06 1.26 6.64
N LEU A 118 6.65 2.16 7.55
CA LEU A 118 5.35 2.82 7.48
C LEU A 118 5.22 3.72 6.23
N VAL A 119 4.12 3.57 5.50
CA VAL A 119 3.75 4.40 4.35
C VAL A 119 2.89 5.60 4.77
N ASN A 120 2.62 6.51 3.85
CA ASN A 120 1.79 7.71 4.06
C ASN A 120 0.60 7.82 3.06
N PHE A 121 0.25 6.69 2.43
CA PHE A 121 -0.81 6.53 1.44
C PHE A 121 -1.56 5.21 1.71
N GLY A 122 -2.75 5.03 1.11
CA GLY A 122 -3.44 3.74 1.19
C GLY A 122 -4.11 3.40 2.52
N PHE A 123 -4.43 4.41 3.34
CA PHE A 123 -5.18 4.21 4.58
C PHE A 123 -5.89 5.51 5.04
N GLU A 124 -6.84 5.36 5.97
CA GLU A 124 -7.35 6.46 6.78
C GLU A 124 -7.18 6.25 8.28
N LYS A 125 -7.09 7.37 9.01
CA LYS A 125 -6.95 7.40 10.46
C LYS A 125 -8.24 7.01 11.15
N ALA A 126 -8.23 5.91 11.91
CA ALA A 126 -9.42 5.40 12.60
C ALA A 126 -9.75 6.12 13.93
N GLU A 127 -9.26 7.36 14.11
CA GLU A 127 -9.29 8.21 15.33
C GLU A 127 -10.66 8.40 16.02
N ARG A 128 -11.74 7.86 15.45
CA ARG A 128 -13.13 8.01 15.90
C ARG A 128 -13.72 6.76 16.56
N LYS A 129 -13.08 5.58 16.47
CA LYS A 129 -13.62 4.31 17.01
C LYS A 129 -12.53 3.33 17.46
N ALA A 130 -12.86 2.55 18.49
CA ALA A 130 -12.25 1.24 18.67
C ALA A 130 -12.73 0.31 17.54
N ARG A 131 -11.84 -0.02 16.58
CA ARG A 131 -12.12 -1.02 15.54
C ARG A 131 -12.23 -2.40 16.19
N HIS A 132 -13.36 -3.08 16.03
CA HIS A 132 -13.47 -4.49 16.39
C HIS A 132 -12.86 -5.33 15.25
N ILE A 133 -11.54 -5.44 15.26
CA ILE A 133 -10.78 -6.27 14.31
C ILE A 133 -10.96 -7.74 14.70
N ASP A 134 -11.55 -8.54 13.81
CA ASP A 134 -11.70 -9.99 14.00
C ASP A 134 -11.36 -10.84 12.76
N THR A 135 -10.82 -10.21 11.73
CA THR A 135 -10.57 -10.82 10.43
C THR A 135 -9.16 -10.47 9.94
N ILE A 136 -8.43 -11.44 9.40
CA ILE A 136 -7.22 -11.25 8.60
C ILE A 136 -7.56 -11.60 7.15
N VAL A 137 -7.16 -10.77 6.19
CA VAL A 137 -7.30 -11.06 4.75
C VAL A 137 -5.91 -11.29 4.17
N LEU A 138 -5.72 -12.43 3.50
CA LEU A 138 -4.46 -12.78 2.83
C LEU A 138 -4.55 -12.42 1.34
N HIS A 139 -3.50 -11.77 0.83
CA HIS A 139 -3.39 -11.26 -0.53
C HIS A 139 -2.13 -11.76 -1.24
N SER A 140 -2.10 -11.67 -2.56
CA SER A 140 -0.93 -11.95 -3.39
C SER A 140 -0.66 -10.82 -4.38
N SER A 141 0.59 -10.41 -4.49
CA SER A 141 1.05 -9.60 -5.62
C SER A 141 2.54 -9.79 -5.90
N TYR A 142 2.94 -9.21 -7.02
CA TYR A 142 4.30 -9.16 -7.53
C TYR A 142 4.48 -7.90 -8.37
N ASN A 143 5.72 -7.48 -8.58
CA ASN A 143 6.04 -6.41 -9.51
C ASN A 143 5.80 -6.91 -10.95
N ASN A 144 4.75 -6.41 -11.59
CA ASN A 144 4.42 -6.67 -12.99
C ASN A 144 5.09 -5.70 -13.99
N GLN A 145 5.76 -4.64 -13.50
CA GLN A 145 6.46 -3.64 -14.32
C GLN A 145 7.90 -4.05 -14.71
N GLY A 146 8.28 -5.31 -14.48
CA GLY A 146 9.52 -5.89 -14.98
C GLY A 146 10.77 -5.66 -14.11
N GLY A 147 11.84 -6.36 -14.45
CA GLY A 147 12.96 -6.61 -13.54
C GLY A 147 12.59 -7.64 -12.48
N ASP A 148 13.10 -7.50 -11.26
CA ASP A 148 12.77 -8.39 -10.14
C ASP A 148 11.27 -8.34 -9.80
N ARG A 149 10.59 -9.49 -9.89
CA ARG A 149 9.16 -9.67 -9.58
C ARG A 149 8.86 -9.54 -8.08
N TYR A 150 9.86 -9.72 -7.21
CA TYR A 150 9.71 -9.80 -5.76
C TYR A 150 10.35 -8.64 -5.01
N SER A 151 10.67 -7.55 -5.72
CA SER A 151 11.20 -6.32 -5.13
C SER A 151 10.14 -5.58 -4.30
N VAL A 152 10.26 -5.66 -2.98
CA VAL A 152 9.42 -4.96 -1.97
C VAL A 152 9.19 -3.49 -2.32
N GLU A 153 10.26 -2.76 -2.65
CA GLU A 153 10.16 -1.32 -2.97
C GLU A 153 9.32 -1.05 -4.23
N LYS A 154 9.44 -1.89 -5.26
CA LYS A 154 8.66 -1.74 -6.50
C LYS A 154 7.19 -2.04 -6.28
N VAL A 155 6.87 -3.09 -5.53
CA VAL A 155 5.47 -3.44 -5.22
C VAL A 155 4.80 -2.33 -4.40
N ILE A 156 5.50 -1.77 -3.41
CA ILE A 156 5.03 -0.62 -2.64
C ILE A 156 4.86 0.64 -3.52
N ALA A 157 5.74 0.87 -4.51
CA ALA A 157 5.60 1.96 -5.47
C ALA A 157 4.39 1.80 -6.40
N ILE A 158 4.07 0.57 -6.82
CA ILE A 158 2.86 0.26 -7.60
C ILE A 158 1.60 0.60 -6.77
N TRP A 159 1.51 0.11 -5.54
CA TRP A 159 0.38 0.44 -4.64
C TRP A 159 0.23 1.94 -4.36
N LYS A 160 1.34 2.68 -4.24
CA LYS A 160 1.35 4.14 -4.08
C LYS A 160 0.63 4.83 -5.24
N SER A 161 0.82 4.39 -6.48
CA SER A 161 0.15 4.96 -7.65
C SER A 161 -1.37 4.72 -7.63
N TYR A 162 -1.79 3.54 -7.18
CA TYR A 162 -3.20 3.17 -7.01
C TYR A 162 -3.84 3.70 -5.72
N GLY A 163 -3.07 4.30 -4.81
CA GLY A 163 -3.60 4.83 -3.55
C GLY A 163 -4.10 3.77 -2.57
N VAL A 164 -3.58 2.54 -2.64
CA VAL A 164 -3.94 1.38 -1.81
C VAL A 164 -2.78 0.96 -0.91
N ALA A 165 -3.04 0.20 0.16
CA ALA A 165 -1.99 -0.44 0.98
C ALA A 165 -2.55 -1.59 1.84
N PRO A 166 -1.78 -2.66 2.08
CA PRO A 166 -2.04 -3.61 3.16
C PRO A 166 -1.49 -3.08 4.49
N HIS A 167 -1.86 -3.69 5.63
CA HIS A 167 -1.23 -3.38 6.92
C HIS A 167 0.15 -4.03 7.02
N PHE A 168 0.29 -5.23 6.44
CA PHE A 168 1.53 -6.02 6.45
C PHE A 168 1.92 -6.52 5.06
N LEU A 169 3.22 -6.73 4.84
CA LEU A 169 3.80 -7.35 3.66
C LEU A 169 4.82 -8.41 4.08
N VAL A 170 4.84 -9.56 3.40
CA VAL A 170 5.85 -10.63 3.57
C VAL A 170 6.55 -10.91 2.23
N ASP A 171 7.89 -10.79 2.20
CA ASP A 171 8.71 -11.09 1.02
C ASP A 171 8.97 -12.59 0.81
N ARG A 172 9.85 -13.00 -0.14
CA ARG A 172 10.10 -14.42 -0.44
C ARG A 172 10.93 -15.11 0.65
N GLU A 173 11.78 -14.33 1.31
CA GLU A 173 12.70 -14.73 2.37
C GLU A 173 12.02 -14.80 3.75
N GLY A 174 10.75 -14.40 3.83
CA GLY A 174 9.94 -14.44 5.04
C GLY A 174 10.13 -13.24 5.96
N MET A 175 10.71 -12.13 5.48
CA MET A 175 10.76 -10.87 6.20
C MET A 175 9.35 -10.26 6.25
N ALA A 176 8.89 -9.87 7.43
CA ALA A 176 7.62 -9.19 7.60
C ALA A 176 7.83 -7.68 7.75
N TYR A 177 7.03 -6.89 7.05
CA TYR A 177 7.02 -5.43 7.11
C TYR A 177 5.64 -4.94 7.56
N GLN A 178 5.58 -4.06 8.55
CA GLN A 178 4.39 -3.27 8.86
C GLN A 178 4.42 -1.98 8.04
N LEU A 179 3.41 -1.81 7.18
CA LEU A 179 3.29 -0.67 6.27
C LEU A 179 2.24 0.35 6.74
N VAL A 180 1.16 -0.12 7.37
CA VAL A 180 0.13 0.73 8.00
C VAL A 180 0.01 0.32 9.47
N ASP A 181 -0.28 1.29 10.34
CA ASP A 181 -0.54 0.99 11.75
C ASP A 181 -1.84 0.18 11.88
N GLU A 182 -1.85 -0.85 12.74
CA GLU A 182 -3.02 -1.73 12.88
C GLU A 182 -4.28 -1.00 13.37
N SER A 183 -4.11 0.13 14.06
CA SER A 183 -5.24 0.96 14.46
C SER A 183 -5.90 1.66 13.27
N ASP A 184 -5.17 1.97 12.20
CA ASP A 184 -5.66 2.65 11.00
C ASP A 184 -6.36 1.69 10.02
N ILE A 185 -7.27 2.22 9.20
CA ILE A 185 -7.98 1.43 8.17
C ILE A 185 -7.15 1.45 6.89
N ALA A 186 -6.34 0.41 6.65
CA ALA A 186 -5.66 0.25 5.37
C ALA A 186 -6.62 -0.13 4.23
N TYR A 187 -6.29 0.26 3.00
CA TYR A 187 -7.12 0.13 1.82
C TYR A 187 -6.64 -1.07 0.99
N HIS A 188 -7.10 -2.28 1.33
CA HIS A 188 -6.65 -3.53 0.69
C HIS A 188 -7.77 -4.37 0.07
N ALA A 189 -8.92 -4.49 0.73
CA ALA A 189 -10.03 -5.34 0.32
C ALA A 189 -10.99 -4.70 -0.70
N GLY A 190 -11.03 -3.37 -0.81
CA GLY A 190 -11.96 -2.63 -1.67
C GLY A 190 -13.44 -3.05 -1.50
N VAL A 191 -14.18 -3.15 -2.60
CA VAL A 191 -15.55 -3.71 -2.64
C VAL A 191 -15.54 -5.18 -2.19
N SER A 192 -16.05 -5.46 -1.00
CA SER A 192 -15.87 -6.74 -0.30
C SER A 192 -17.02 -7.05 0.68
N GLU A 193 -17.31 -8.35 0.84
CA GLU A 193 -18.36 -8.89 1.71
C GLU A 193 -17.97 -10.26 2.29
N MET A 194 -18.08 -10.42 3.60
CA MET A 194 -17.85 -11.67 4.31
C MET A 194 -19.00 -12.67 4.12
N LYS A 195 -18.71 -13.95 4.32
CA LYS A 195 -19.70 -15.05 4.32
C LYS A 195 -20.79 -14.94 5.41
N ASP A 196 -20.64 -14.00 6.36
CA ASP A 196 -21.65 -13.64 7.37
C ASP A 196 -22.51 -12.41 6.99
N GLY A 197 -22.28 -11.82 5.81
CA GLY A 197 -22.99 -10.64 5.29
C GLY A 197 -22.38 -9.29 5.68
N ARG A 198 -21.27 -9.25 6.44
CA ARG A 198 -20.57 -7.98 6.73
C ARG A 198 -19.82 -7.46 5.51
N LYS A 199 -20.20 -6.27 5.04
CA LYS A 199 -19.60 -5.55 3.91
C LYS A 199 -18.50 -4.59 4.38
N ASN A 200 -17.69 -4.08 3.46
CA ASN A 200 -16.56 -3.17 3.73
C ASN A 200 -15.48 -3.82 4.62
N VAL A 201 -14.84 -4.90 4.15
CA VAL A 201 -13.98 -5.74 5.00
C VAL A 201 -12.75 -4.99 5.54
N ASN A 202 -12.27 -3.93 4.86
CA ASN A 202 -11.25 -3.01 5.38
C ASN A 202 -11.58 -2.49 6.80
N ASP A 203 -12.85 -2.22 7.12
CA ASP A 203 -13.26 -1.51 8.33
C ASP A 203 -12.95 -2.33 9.60
N PHE A 204 -12.98 -3.67 9.50
CA PHE A 204 -12.83 -4.64 10.61
C PHE A 204 -11.77 -5.74 10.39
N SER A 205 -10.86 -5.55 9.42
CA SER A 205 -9.80 -6.53 9.14
C SER A 205 -8.40 -5.94 9.03
N LEU A 206 -7.41 -6.83 9.06
CA LEU A 206 -6.01 -6.55 8.77
C LEU A 206 -5.60 -7.30 7.49
N GLY A 207 -5.46 -6.58 6.38
CA GLY A 207 -4.85 -7.08 5.15
C GLY A 207 -3.36 -7.38 5.32
N VAL A 208 -2.97 -8.59 4.94
CA VAL A 208 -1.60 -9.11 4.91
C VAL A 208 -1.29 -9.54 3.48
N GLU A 209 -0.30 -8.91 2.86
CA GLU A 209 0.15 -9.24 1.52
C GLU A 209 1.36 -10.18 1.53
N ILE A 210 1.41 -11.10 0.58
CA ILE A 210 2.50 -12.06 0.42
C ILE A 210 3.04 -11.97 -1.00
N LEU A 211 4.35 -11.78 -1.16
CA LEU A 211 4.98 -11.70 -2.48
C LEU A 211 4.99 -13.06 -3.18
N ASN A 212 4.06 -13.26 -4.10
CA ASN A 212 3.90 -14.48 -4.88
C ASN A 212 3.19 -14.18 -6.20
N THR A 213 3.42 -15.00 -7.22
CA THR A 213 2.79 -14.86 -8.53
C THR A 213 1.80 -15.99 -8.79
N GLU A 214 0.90 -15.80 -9.76
CA GLU A 214 -0.12 -16.79 -10.15
C GLU A 214 0.47 -18.18 -10.50
N SER A 215 1.71 -18.22 -10.99
CA SER A 215 2.42 -19.45 -11.39
C SER A 215 3.19 -20.11 -10.25
N ASP A 216 3.53 -19.37 -9.19
CA ASP A 216 4.58 -19.75 -8.26
C ASP A 216 4.00 -20.27 -6.93
N SER A 217 4.76 -21.13 -6.25
CA SER A 217 4.47 -21.58 -4.89
C SER A 217 5.15 -20.68 -3.86
N TYR A 218 4.50 -20.45 -2.72
CA TYR A 218 5.12 -19.81 -1.55
C TYR A 218 6.29 -20.61 -1.00
N THR A 219 7.24 -19.91 -0.39
CA THR A 219 8.36 -20.50 0.35
C THR A 219 7.92 -21.02 1.73
N GLU A 220 8.71 -21.90 2.36
CA GLU A 220 8.41 -22.34 3.74
C GLU A 220 8.65 -21.20 4.74
N GLU A 221 9.57 -20.30 4.38
CA GLU A 221 9.89 -19.05 5.05
C GLU A 221 8.67 -18.11 5.09
N GLN A 222 7.95 -17.97 3.97
CA GLN A 222 6.67 -17.25 3.90
C GLN A 222 5.59 -17.88 4.78
N TYR A 223 5.41 -19.21 4.73
CA TYR A 223 4.44 -19.88 5.60
C TYR A 223 4.77 -19.70 7.09
N ARG A 224 6.05 -19.79 7.47
CA ARG A 224 6.55 -19.52 8.82
C ARG A 224 6.31 -18.07 9.25
N ALA A 225 6.56 -17.11 8.37
CA ALA A 225 6.33 -15.69 8.63
C ALA A 225 4.84 -15.39 8.85
N ILE A 226 3.96 -15.96 8.02
CA ILE A 226 2.51 -15.81 8.15
C ILE A 226 1.96 -16.51 9.40
N GLN A 227 2.44 -17.71 9.74
CA GLN A 227 2.11 -18.36 11.02
C GLN A 227 2.44 -17.45 12.21
N ASN A 228 3.67 -16.91 12.25
CA ASN A 228 4.12 -16.02 13.32
C ASN A 228 3.33 -14.70 13.36
N LEU A 229 3.05 -14.09 12.21
CA LEU A 229 2.26 -12.85 12.11
C LEU A 229 0.81 -13.07 12.55
N VAL A 230 0.19 -14.20 12.20
CA VAL A 230 -1.15 -14.57 12.66
C VAL A 230 -1.18 -14.79 14.19
N VAL A 231 -0.11 -15.35 14.78
CA VAL A 231 0.02 -15.45 16.25
C VAL A 231 0.16 -14.06 16.88
N TYR A 232 1.07 -13.23 16.38
CA TYR A 232 1.30 -11.85 16.85
C TYR A 232 0.00 -11.01 16.84
N ILE A 233 -0.75 -11.06 15.73
CA ILE A 233 -2.04 -10.36 15.63
C ILE A 233 -3.06 -10.94 16.64
N LYS A 234 -3.09 -12.26 16.84
CA LYS A 234 -3.97 -12.94 17.83
C LYS A 234 -3.60 -12.61 19.30
N GLU A 235 -2.43 -12.05 19.60
CA GLU A 235 -2.09 -11.56 20.96
C GLU A 235 -2.83 -10.26 21.32
N THR A 236 -3.19 -9.45 20.32
CA THR A 236 -3.86 -8.14 20.52
C THR A 236 -5.34 -8.16 20.11
N TYR A 237 -5.70 -8.87 19.05
CA TYR A 237 -7.05 -8.86 18.48
C TYR A 237 -7.71 -10.25 18.55
N SER A 238 -9.02 -10.28 18.79
CA SER A 238 -9.81 -11.52 18.84
C SER A 238 -10.15 -12.04 17.43
N ILE A 239 -9.12 -12.40 16.66
CA ILE A 239 -9.24 -12.90 15.29
C ILE A 239 -10.02 -14.21 15.25
N LYS A 240 -11.16 -14.18 14.56
CA LYS A 240 -12.04 -15.33 14.29
C LYS A 240 -11.82 -15.90 12.89
N TYR A 241 -11.43 -15.04 11.93
CA TYR A 241 -11.36 -15.36 10.52
C TYR A 241 -9.97 -15.07 9.94
N VAL A 242 -9.45 -16.00 9.15
CA VAL A 242 -8.36 -15.78 8.19
C VAL A 242 -8.89 -16.24 6.85
N VAL A 243 -8.96 -15.34 5.86
CA VAL A 243 -9.65 -15.53 4.58
C VAL A 243 -8.81 -15.03 3.42
N GLY A 244 -9.08 -15.52 2.21
CA GLY A 244 -8.49 -14.97 0.99
C GLY A 244 -9.21 -13.70 0.52
N HIS A 245 -8.67 -13.04 -0.51
CA HIS A 245 -9.32 -11.91 -1.16
C HIS A 245 -10.45 -12.38 -2.09
N ASP A 246 -10.23 -13.50 -2.78
CA ASP A 246 -11.22 -14.28 -3.53
C ASP A 246 -12.45 -14.65 -2.67
N ASP A 247 -12.19 -15.01 -1.41
CA ASP A 247 -13.16 -15.45 -0.42
C ASP A 247 -14.14 -14.35 0.02
N ILE A 248 -13.76 -13.07 -0.16
CA ILE A 248 -14.53 -11.86 0.20
C ILE A 248 -14.90 -10.98 -0.99
N ALA A 249 -14.37 -11.26 -2.18
CA ALA A 249 -14.64 -10.53 -3.42
C ALA A 249 -14.72 -11.48 -4.64
N PRO A 250 -15.54 -12.55 -4.58
CA PRO A 250 -15.57 -13.59 -5.60
C PRO A 250 -15.96 -13.02 -6.96
N GLY A 251 -15.19 -13.37 -8.00
CA GLY A 251 -15.38 -12.87 -9.37
C GLY A 251 -14.79 -11.48 -9.64
N ARG A 252 -14.35 -10.73 -8.61
CA ARG A 252 -13.51 -9.52 -8.74
C ARG A 252 -12.04 -9.81 -8.43
N LYS A 253 -11.77 -10.79 -7.56
CA LYS A 253 -10.44 -11.17 -7.09
C LYS A 253 -10.24 -12.68 -7.09
N THR A 254 -8.97 -13.08 -7.15
CA THR A 254 -8.51 -14.47 -7.32
C THR A 254 -7.28 -14.80 -6.45
N ASP A 255 -6.72 -13.79 -5.78
CA ASP A 255 -5.68 -13.92 -4.78
C ASP A 255 -6.28 -14.39 -3.42
N PRO A 256 -5.54 -15.17 -2.61
CA PRO A 256 -4.13 -15.51 -2.75
C PRO A 256 -3.88 -16.78 -3.59
N TRP A 257 -3.14 -16.63 -4.70
CA TRP A 257 -2.89 -17.73 -5.64
C TRP A 257 -1.99 -18.81 -5.03
N ASN A 258 -2.28 -20.09 -5.29
CA ASN A 258 -1.49 -21.27 -4.86
C ASN A 258 -1.28 -21.44 -3.35
N PHE A 259 -2.12 -20.85 -2.50
CA PHE A 259 -1.93 -20.85 -1.04
C PHE A 259 -2.42 -22.14 -0.36
N ASP A 260 -1.54 -22.86 0.34
CA ASP A 260 -1.92 -24.05 1.10
C ASP A 260 -2.47 -23.68 2.48
N TRP A 261 -3.78 -23.48 2.54
CA TRP A 261 -4.59 -23.30 3.74
C TRP A 261 -4.47 -24.43 4.80
N LYS A 262 -3.73 -25.52 4.54
CA LYS A 262 -3.37 -26.51 5.58
C LYS A 262 -2.17 -26.09 6.42
N LYS A 263 -1.31 -25.21 5.91
CA LYS A 263 -0.11 -24.73 6.61
C LYS A 263 -0.40 -23.57 7.59
N VAL A 264 -1.49 -22.83 7.40
CA VAL A 264 -1.87 -21.69 8.26
C VAL A 264 -3.28 -21.90 8.80
N LYS A 265 -3.38 -22.21 10.10
CA LYS A 265 -4.62 -22.41 10.88
C LYS A 265 -4.40 -21.93 12.32
#